data_AF-A0AAD4LJ46-F1
#
_entry.id   AF-A0AAD4LJ46-F1
#
_cell.length_a   1.000
_cell.length_b   1.000
_cell.length_c   1.000
_cell.angle_alpha   90.00
_cell.angle_beta   90.00
_cell.angle_gamma   90.00
#
_symmetry.space_group_name_H-M   'P 1'
#
loop_
_entity.id
_entity.type
_entity.pdbx_description
1 polymer ?
#
loop_
_entity_poly.entity_id
_entity_poly.type
_entity_poly.pdbx_seq_one_letter_code
_entity_poly.pdbx_strand_id
1 'polypeptide(L)'
;MIVEFTANNLIAVLTSDFPSLTNAITLIRSMNAQILFKQGKSSNNVMTLLERVQFADPGSPDIDEDNTCLSWGHDLFTAGGISPSSSLTTWEDVGNVATTFKLVAAALKTCQEVRLMCMNAGTPKTSGFISDIYLKKILECLENCWVGTGGAITSSHVPVLPTTPPTLSNRDAAMSPPKCGILLKIKRPMPIANDITPTTPAAPTENDSTSAQQPTTGTGPAQEPSVALDEGTRADAASLKDLHVAELLTWLGNNKLSVLKSKCKDNLIVVIVKSSEFTQVSKSAIQEIIQNRKMMKGSKKQLTAALP
;
A
#
# COMPACT_ATOMS: atom_id res chain seq x y z
N MET A 1 -15.78 3.70 14.25
CA MET A 1 -16.76 2.60 14.31
C MET A 1 -16.00 1.30 14.07
N ILE A 2 -15.79 0.48 15.11
CA ILE A 2 -15.11 -0.81 14.95
C ILE A 2 -16.16 -1.78 14.37
N VAL A 3 -16.03 -2.09 13.09
CA VAL A 3 -16.84 -3.16 12.50
C VAL A 3 -16.31 -4.46 13.07
N GLU A 4 -17.09 -5.15 13.92
CA GLU A 4 -16.75 -6.51 14.31
C GLU A 4 -16.87 -7.42 13.08
N PHE A 5 -15.73 -7.89 12.60
CA PHE A 5 -15.69 -8.87 11.52
C PHE A 5 -15.91 -10.26 12.08
N THR A 6 -17.03 -10.88 11.71
CA THR A 6 -17.26 -12.31 11.91
C THR A 6 -16.43 -13.11 10.89
N ALA A 7 -16.14 -14.39 11.20
CA ALA A 7 -15.46 -15.28 10.25
C ALA A 7 -16.14 -15.34 8.88
N ASN A 8 -17.48 -15.32 8.85
CA ASN A 8 -18.25 -15.31 7.60
C ASN A 8 -18.01 -14.05 6.78
N ASN A 9 -17.92 -12.88 7.43
CA ASN A 9 -17.61 -11.62 6.75
C ASN A 9 -16.19 -11.67 6.16
N LEU A 10 -15.22 -12.19 6.90
CA LEU A 10 -13.84 -12.36 6.41
C LEU A 10 -13.79 -13.30 5.20
N ILE A 11 -14.47 -14.45 5.28
CA ILE A 11 -14.57 -15.42 4.19
C ILE A 11 -15.20 -14.79 2.94
N ALA A 12 -16.28 -14.02 3.09
CA ALA A 12 -16.95 -13.36 1.98
C ALA A 12 -16.02 -12.36 1.27
N VAL A 13 -15.32 -11.53 2.04
CA VAL A 13 -14.35 -10.55 1.49
C VAL A 13 -13.18 -11.27 0.81
N LEU A 14 -12.58 -12.28 1.45
CA LEU A 14 -11.50 -13.05 0.85
C LEU A 14 -11.93 -13.72 -0.46
N THR A 15 -13.13 -14.28 -0.51
CA THR A 15 -13.66 -14.94 -1.71
C THR A 15 -13.88 -13.96 -2.85
N SER A 16 -14.42 -12.77 -2.55
CA SER A 16 -14.73 -11.74 -3.55
C SER A 16 -13.47 -11.02 -4.04
N ASP A 17 -12.65 -10.53 -3.12
CA ASP A 17 -11.63 -9.52 -3.41
C ASP A 17 -10.23 -10.16 -3.59
N PHE A 18 -10.05 -11.39 -3.06
CA PHE A 18 -8.79 -12.12 -3.03
C PHE A 18 -8.97 -13.62 -3.41
N PRO A 19 -9.57 -13.94 -4.57
CA PRO A 19 -9.93 -15.31 -4.93
C PRO A 19 -8.73 -16.28 -5.03
N SER A 20 -7.52 -15.76 -5.18
CA SER A 20 -6.28 -16.55 -5.18
C SER A 20 -5.84 -17.03 -3.79
N LEU A 21 -6.38 -16.46 -2.69
CA LEU A 21 -6.03 -16.82 -1.32
C LEU A 21 -6.93 -17.95 -0.78
N THR A 22 -7.03 -19.06 -1.52
CA THR A 22 -7.92 -20.18 -1.16
C THR A 22 -7.55 -20.81 0.20
N ASN A 23 -6.26 -20.94 0.50
CA ASN A 23 -5.77 -21.47 1.79
C ASN A 23 -6.25 -20.61 2.97
N ALA A 24 -6.29 -19.28 2.80
CA ALA A 24 -6.76 -18.37 3.83
C ALA A 24 -8.23 -18.62 4.19
N ILE A 25 -9.07 -18.93 3.20
CA ILE A 25 -10.48 -19.24 3.45
C ILE A 25 -10.59 -20.51 4.31
N THR A 26 -9.83 -21.55 3.98
CA THR A 26 -9.81 -22.80 4.75
C THR A 26 -9.26 -22.59 6.17
N LEU A 27 -8.23 -21.76 6.32
CA LEU A 27 -7.67 -21.38 7.62
C LEU A 27 -8.71 -20.69 8.51
N ILE A 28 -9.39 -19.67 7.99
CA ILE A 28 -10.42 -18.94 8.74
C ILE A 28 -11.58 -19.85 9.14
N ARG A 29 -12.01 -20.77 8.26
CA ARG A 29 -13.02 -21.79 8.61
C ARG A 29 -12.54 -22.70 9.73
N SER A 30 -11.31 -23.17 9.65
CA SER A 30 -10.72 -24.09 10.64
C SER A 30 -10.61 -23.44 12.02
N MET A 31 -10.13 -22.19 12.07
CA MET A 31 -10.08 -21.39 13.30
C MET A 31 -11.47 -21.10 13.87
N ASN A 32 -12.45 -20.80 13.01
CA ASN A 32 -13.83 -20.54 13.45
C ASN A 32 -14.50 -21.80 14.02
N ALA A 33 -14.22 -22.97 13.47
CA ALA A 33 -14.70 -24.25 14.02
C ALA A 33 -14.09 -24.57 15.40
N GLN A 34 -12.92 -24.00 15.71
CA GLN A 34 -12.16 -24.25 16.94
C GLN A 34 -11.83 -22.95 17.68
N ILE A 35 -12.83 -22.09 17.91
CA ILE A 35 -12.70 -20.78 18.58
C ILE A 35 -12.03 -20.85 19.97
N LEU A 36 -12.23 -21.95 20.71
CA LEU A 36 -11.66 -22.15 22.05
C LEU A 36 -10.26 -22.79 22.03
N PHE A 37 -9.69 -23.02 20.85
CA PHE A 37 -8.39 -23.66 20.73
C PHE A 37 -7.27 -22.78 21.31
N LYS A 38 -6.61 -23.32 22.34
CA LYS A 38 -5.41 -22.76 22.99
C LYS A 38 -5.48 -21.24 23.14
N GLN A 39 -6.48 -20.78 23.88
CA GLN A 39 -6.64 -19.37 24.18
C GLN A 39 -5.58 -18.88 25.15
N GLY A 40 -4.94 -17.77 24.80
CA GLY A 40 -3.93 -17.08 25.58
C GLY A 40 -3.94 -15.58 25.31
N LYS A 41 -3.08 -14.88 26.04
CA LYS A 41 -2.85 -13.44 25.87
C LYS A 41 -1.88 -13.22 24.71
N SER A 42 -2.26 -12.37 23.76
CA SER A 42 -1.40 -11.98 22.64
C SER A 42 -0.18 -11.18 23.12
N SER A 43 0.93 -11.36 22.42
CA SER A 43 2.17 -10.63 22.68
C SER A 43 2.02 -9.13 22.37
N ASN A 44 2.88 -8.31 22.98
CA ASN A 44 2.89 -6.87 22.73
C ASN A 44 3.19 -6.55 21.26
N ASN A 45 4.01 -7.35 20.58
CA ASN A 45 4.33 -7.15 19.16
C ASN A 45 3.09 -7.35 18.27
N VAL A 46 2.32 -8.41 18.52
CA VAL A 46 1.06 -8.68 17.80
C VAL A 46 0.05 -7.56 18.04
N MET A 47 -0.10 -7.13 19.30
CA MET A 47 -1.02 -6.03 19.64
C MET A 47 -0.59 -4.71 19.01
N THR A 48 0.71 -4.38 19.03
CA THR A 48 1.25 -3.17 18.40
C THR A 48 1.03 -3.19 16.88
N LEU A 49 1.26 -4.34 16.23
CA LEU A 49 0.97 -4.52 14.81
C LEU A 49 -0.53 -4.34 14.52
N LEU A 50 -1.39 -4.98 15.32
CA LEU A 50 -2.84 -4.89 15.18
C LEU A 50 -3.32 -3.45 15.33
N GLU A 51 -2.93 -2.75 16.39
CA GLU A 51 -3.34 -1.37 16.63
C GLU A 51 -2.92 -0.46 15.46
N ARG A 52 -1.68 -0.60 14.99
CA ARG A 52 -1.18 0.22 13.89
C ARG A 52 -1.97 0.02 12.59
N VAL A 53 -2.27 -1.23 12.24
CA VAL A 53 -3.03 -1.54 11.02
C VAL A 53 -4.51 -1.21 11.19
N GLN A 54 -5.07 -1.40 12.38
CA GLN A 54 -6.49 -1.17 12.67
C GLN A 54 -6.86 0.31 12.65
N PHE A 55 -6.01 1.16 13.20
CA PHE A 55 -6.23 2.60 13.30
C PHE A 55 -5.53 3.41 12.21
N ALA A 56 -4.97 2.74 11.20
CA ALA A 56 -4.43 3.40 10.04
C ALA A 56 -5.50 4.28 9.39
N ASP A 57 -5.19 5.57 9.27
CA ASP A 57 -6.00 6.54 8.54
C ASP A 57 -5.25 6.94 7.27
N PRO A 58 -5.70 6.51 6.09
CA PRO A 58 -5.08 6.90 4.83
C PRO A 58 -5.29 8.36 4.44
N GLY A 59 -6.21 9.07 5.10
CA GLY A 59 -6.39 10.50 4.93
C GLY A 59 -5.47 11.34 5.81
N SER A 60 -4.62 10.71 6.64
CA SER A 60 -3.77 11.43 7.58
C SER A 60 -2.78 12.36 6.85
N PRO A 61 -2.65 13.63 7.28
CA PRO A 61 -1.70 14.57 6.69
C PRO A 61 -0.23 14.19 6.95
N ASP A 62 0.02 13.30 7.92
CA ASP A 62 1.36 12.87 8.32
C ASP A 62 1.91 11.73 7.46
N ILE A 63 1.15 11.26 6.46
CA ILE A 63 1.58 10.19 5.56
C ILE A 63 2.64 10.72 4.62
N ASP A 64 3.85 10.14 4.70
CA ASP A 64 4.90 10.36 3.71
C ASP A 64 4.37 10.00 2.31
N GLU A 65 4.74 10.82 1.33
CA GLU A 65 4.39 10.64 -0.07
C GLU A 65 4.83 9.27 -0.60
N ASP A 66 5.95 8.72 -0.09
CA ASP A 66 6.45 7.38 -0.43
C ASP A 66 5.56 6.23 0.10
N ASN A 67 4.65 6.52 1.03
CA ASN A 67 3.67 5.58 1.56
C ASN A 67 2.28 5.76 0.94
N THR A 68 2.15 6.46 -0.18
CA THR A 68 0.83 6.67 -0.82
C THR A 68 0.52 5.60 -1.86
N CYS A 69 -0.78 5.41 -2.12
CA CYS A 69 -1.28 4.56 -3.22
C CYS A 69 -0.65 3.16 -3.22
N LEU A 70 0.08 2.77 -4.26
CA LEU A 70 0.60 1.39 -4.42
C LEU A 70 1.52 0.95 -3.27
N SER A 71 2.16 1.90 -2.59
CA SER A 71 3.03 1.68 -1.42
C SER A 71 2.30 1.78 -0.08
N TRP A 72 1.00 2.11 -0.07
CA TRP A 72 0.22 2.19 1.18
C TRP A 72 0.24 0.85 1.92
N GLY A 73 0.57 0.93 3.19
CA GLY A 73 0.71 -0.22 4.07
C GLY A 73 2.15 -0.63 4.37
N HIS A 74 3.15 -0.23 3.59
CA HIS A 74 4.54 -0.64 3.85
C HIS A 74 4.98 -0.33 5.29
N ASP A 75 4.89 0.95 5.69
CA ASP A 75 5.25 1.37 7.04
C ASP A 75 4.28 0.83 8.10
N LEU A 76 2.99 0.70 7.79
CA LEU A 76 2.01 0.08 8.70
C LEU A 76 2.42 -1.35 9.08
N PHE A 77 2.94 -2.11 8.12
CA PHE A 77 3.34 -3.49 8.33
C PHE A 77 4.82 -3.67 8.70
N THR A 78 5.65 -2.62 8.79
CA THR A 78 7.10 -2.80 9.06
C THR A 78 7.71 -1.83 10.07
N ALA A 79 7.03 -0.73 10.43
CA ALA A 79 7.61 0.30 11.27
C ALA A 79 8.06 -0.24 12.65
N GLY A 80 9.17 0.31 13.15
CA GLY A 80 9.76 -0.08 14.44
C GLY A 80 10.32 -1.51 14.48
N GLY A 81 10.62 -2.12 13.33
CA GLY A 81 11.09 -3.52 13.25
C GLY A 81 9.99 -4.55 13.53
N ILE A 82 8.75 -4.10 13.69
CA ILE A 82 7.58 -4.94 13.91
C ILE A 82 6.97 -5.23 12.54
N SER A 83 7.08 -6.48 12.13
CA SER A 83 6.54 -7.01 10.87
C SER A 83 5.67 -8.24 11.13
N PRO A 84 4.85 -8.67 10.16
CA PRO A 84 4.12 -9.93 10.27
C PRO A 84 5.04 -11.09 10.66
N SER A 85 6.19 -11.23 10.01
CA SER A 85 7.14 -12.31 10.27
C SER A 85 7.80 -12.23 11.65
N SER A 86 8.07 -11.03 12.17
CA SER A 86 8.68 -10.86 13.49
C SER A 86 7.68 -10.85 14.65
N SER A 87 6.39 -10.69 14.36
CA SER A 87 5.33 -10.63 15.39
C SER A 87 4.54 -11.94 15.50
N LEU A 88 4.34 -12.63 14.38
CA LEU A 88 3.54 -13.85 14.26
C LEU A 88 4.47 -15.07 14.18
N THR A 89 5.23 -15.30 15.24
CA THR A 89 6.25 -16.36 15.32
C THR A 89 5.70 -17.67 15.85
N THR A 90 4.83 -17.62 16.86
CA THR A 90 4.20 -18.80 17.49
C THR A 90 2.71 -18.54 17.76
N TRP A 91 1.94 -19.60 17.98
CA TRP A 91 0.53 -19.42 18.36
C TRP A 91 0.39 -18.75 19.73
N GLU A 92 1.33 -19.01 20.63
CA GLU A 92 1.41 -18.38 21.94
C GLU A 92 1.55 -16.85 21.82
N ASP A 93 2.31 -16.36 20.85
CA ASP A 93 2.42 -14.92 20.55
C ASP A 93 1.12 -14.34 20.00
N VAL A 94 0.42 -15.09 19.15
CA VAL A 94 -0.87 -14.68 18.58
C VAL A 94 -1.97 -14.66 19.66
N GLY A 95 -1.90 -15.60 20.60
CA GLY A 95 -2.78 -15.70 21.76
C GLY A 95 -4.11 -16.37 21.46
N ASN A 96 -4.91 -15.89 20.51
CA ASN A 96 -6.25 -16.44 20.27
C ASN A 96 -6.84 -16.10 18.89
N VAL A 97 -7.87 -16.87 18.51
CA VAL A 97 -8.61 -16.71 17.25
C VAL A 97 -9.24 -15.33 17.08
N ALA A 98 -9.74 -14.71 18.16
CA ALA A 98 -10.36 -13.39 18.08
C ALA A 98 -9.36 -12.31 17.66
N THR A 99 -8.14 -12.37 18.18
CA THR A 99 -7.04 -11.47 17.81
C THR A 99 -6.63 -11.69 16.36
N THR A 100 -6.52 -12.96 15.94
CA THR A 100 -6.29 -13.32 14.54
C THR A 100 -7.32 -12.70 13.61
N PHE A 101 -8.61 -12.83 13.91
CA PHE A 101 -9.67 -12.27 13.07
C PHE A 101 -9.64 -10.75 13.02
N LYS A 102 -9.35 -10.08 14.14
CA LYS A 102 -9.15 -8.62 14.17
C LYS A 102 -7.98 -8.19 13.28
N LEU A 103 -6.86 -8.91 13.32
CA LEU A 103 -5.68 -8.60 12.50
C LEU A 103 -5.96 -8.79 11.01
N VAL A 104 -6.59 -9.91 10.63
CA VAL A 104 -6.98 -10.17 9.24
C VAL A 104 -7.99 -9.14 8.76
N ALA A 105 -8.97 -8.77 9.59
CA ALA A 105 -9.93 -7.72 9.27
C ALA A 105 -9.25 -6.37 9.01
N ALA A 106 -8.32 -5.97 9.88
CA ALA A 106 -7.58 -4.72 9.74
C ALA A 106 -6.72 -4.71 8.46
N ALA A 107 -6.04 -5.83 8.16
CA ALA A 107 -5.26 -5.97 6.94
C ALA A 107 -6.15 -5.90 5.69
N LEU A 108 -7.30 -6.59 5.67
CA LEU A 108 -8.27 -6.52 4.57
C LEU A 108 -8.79 -5.10 4.34
N LYS A 109 -9.14 -4.38 5.42
CA LYS A 109 -9.57 -2.99 5.37
C LYS A 109 -8.50 -2.12 4.70
N THR A 110 -7.24 -2.29 5.10
CA THR A 110 -6.09 -1.58 4.51
C THR A 110 -5.99 -1.83 3.01
N CYS A 111 -6.14 -3.10 2.57
CA CYS A 111 -6.13 -3.44 1.14
C CYS A 111 -7.31 -2.84 0.36
N GLN A 112 -8.50 -2.77 0.97
CA GLN A 112 -9.67 -2.18 0.33
C GLN A 112 -9.54 -0.66 0.21
N GLU A 113 -9.01 -0.01 1.25
CA GLU A 113 -8.76 1.43 1.26
C GLU A 113 -7.77 1.79 0.17
N VAL A 114 -6.61 1.13 0.06
CA VAL A 114 -5.65 1.44 -1.00
C VAL A 114 -6.25 1.30 -2.39
N ARG A 115 -7.06 0.26 -2.63
CA ARG A 115 -7.74 0.06 -3.91
C ARG A 115 -8.70 1.20 -4.22
N LEU A 116 -9.44 1.67 -3.22
CA LEU A 116 -10.33 2.82 -3.35
C LEU A 116 -9.56 4.12 -3.64
N MET A 117 -8.47 4.37 -2.91
CA MET A 117 -7.58 5.52 -3.14
C MET A 117 -7.02 5.53 -4.55
N CYS A 118 -6.43 4.41 -4.97
CA CYS A 118 -5.85 4.24 -6.30
C CYS A 118 -6.91 4.41 -7.41
N MET A 119 -8.11 3.86 -7.21
CA MET A 119 -9.22 4.06 -8.13
C MET A 119 -9.60 5.55 -8.25
N ASN A 120 -9.70 6.27 -7.14
CA ASN A 120 -10.03 7.70 -7.13
C ASN A 120 -8.91 8.57 -7.72
N ALA A 121 -7.66 8.11 -7.59
CA ALA A 121 -6.47 8.74 -8.15
C ALA A 121 -6.30 8.47 -9.66
N GLY A 122 -7.08 7.58 -10.25
CA GLY A 122 -6.92 7.15 -11.64
C GLY A 122 -5.62 6.39 -11.90
N THR A 123 -4.97 5.85 -10.86
CA THR A 123 -3.77 5.01 -11.03
C THR A 123 -4.15 3.70 -11.73
N PRO A 124 -3.43 3.28 -12.79
CA PRO A 124 -3.68 2.02 -13.47
C PRO A 124 -3.57 0.82 -12.51
N LYS A 125 -4.48 -0.15 -12.66
CA LYS A 125 -4.55 -1.39 -11.86
C LYS A 125 -3.42 -2.40 -12.17
N THR A 126 -2.39 -2.00 -12.91
CA THR A 126 -1.41 -2.90 -13.53
C THR A 126 -0.33 -3.37 -12.56
N SER A 127 -0.12 -2.67 -11.46
CA SER A 127 0.80 -3.04 -10.38
C SER A 127 0.03 -3.63 -9.20
N GLY A 128 0.53 -4.72 -8.62
CA GLY A 128 0.00 -5.27 -7.38
C GLY A 128 0.18 -4.28 -6.22
N PHE A 129 -0.76 -4.27 -5.27
CA PHE A 129 -0.70 -3.41 -4.09
C PHE A 129 0.20 -4.05 -3.03
N ILE A 130 1.08 -3.26 -2.39
CA ILE A 130 1.96 -3.80 -1.35
C ILE A 130 1.18 -4.34 -0.16
N SER A 131 0.05 -3.72 0.18
CA SER A 131 -0.87 -4.20 1.22
C SER A 131 -1.34 -5.64 0.98
N ASP A 132 -1.57 -6.03 -0.29
CA ASP A 132 -2.01 -7.37 -0.64
C ASP A 132 -0.90 -8.40 -0.37
N ILE A 133 0.36 -8.02 -0.61
CA ILE A 133 1.54 -8.84 -0.30
C ILE A 133 1.62 -9.05 1.21
N TYR A 134 1.40 -8.01 2.02
CA TYR A 134 1.40 -8.12 3.47
C TYR A 134 0.21 -8.90 4.03
N LEU A 135 -0.99 -8.76 3.47
CA LEU A 135 -2.14 -9.59 3.82
C LEU A 135 -1.82 -11.07 3.59
N LYS A 136 -1.28 -11.42 2.42
CA LYS A 136 -0.84 -12.78 2.13
C LYS A 136 0.20 -13.25 3.16
N LYS A 137 1.18 -12.40 3.49
CA LYS A 137 2.21 -12.74 4.47
C LYS A 137 1.66 -12.98 5.87
N ILE A 138 0.72 -12.15 6.32
CA ILE A 138 0.01 -12.33 7.60
C ILE A 138 -0.68 -13.70 7.62
N LEU A 139 -1.41 -14.04 6.56
CA LEU A 139 -2.13 -15.31 6.47
C LEU A 139 -1.19 -16.52 6.48
N GLU A 140 -0.07 -16.46 5.76
CA GLU A 140 0.97 -17.50 5.80
C GLU A 140 1.57 -17.67 7.21
N CYS A 141 1.91 -16.57 7.89
CA CYS A 141 2.44 -16.63 9.25
C CYS A 141 1.42 -17.20 10.24
N LEU A 142 0.15 -16.80 10.13
CA LEU A 142 -0.94 -17.32 10.96
C LEU A 142 -1.19 -18.81 10.72
N GLU A 143 -1.13 -19.26 9.47
CA GLU A 143 -1.23 -20.68 9.11
C GLU A 143 -0.12 -21.49 9.78
N ASN A 144 1.12 -21.02 9.67
CA ASN A 144 2.28 -21.65 10.31
C ASN A 144 2.13 -21.70 11.84
N CYS A 145 1.67 -20.61 12.47
CA CYS A 145 1.42 -20.59 13.91
C CYS A 145 0.34 -21.61 14.30
N TRP A 146 -0.78 -21.63 13.57
CA TRP A 146 -1.91 -22.53 13.82
C TRP A 146 -1.49 -24.00 13.72
N VAL A 147 -0.87 -24.37 12.60
CA VAL A 147 -0.40 -25.75 12.36
C VAL A 147 0.70 -26.14 13.34
N GLY A 148 1.64 -25.23 13.61
CA GLY A 148 2.77 -25.47 14.52
C GLY A 148 2.36 -25.82 15.96
N THR A 149 1.19 -25.35 16.42
CA THR A 149 0.66 -25.69 17.74
C THR A 149 -0.32 -26.88 17.73
N GLY A 150 -0.47 -27.57 16.59
CA GLY A 150 -1.33 -28.73 16.39
C GLY A 150 -2.73 -28.43 15.86
N GLY A 151 -2.98 -27.20 15.39
CA GLY A 151 -4.25 -26.83 14.78
C GLY A 151 -4.48 -27.55 13.45
N ALA A 152 -5.60 -28.25 13.33
CA ALA A 152 -5.97 -28.91 12.07
C ALA A 152 -6.48 -27.89 11.05
N ILE A 153 -6.06 -28.03 9.78
CA ILE A 153 -6.65 -27.33 8.64
C ILE A 153 -7.62 -28.30 7.96
N THR A 154 -8.91 -28.15 8.22
CA THR A 154 -9.92 -29.02 7.63
C THR A 154 -10.54 -28.34 6.42
N SER A 155 -10.33 -28.93 5.24
CA SER A 155 -10.99 -28.51 3.98
C SER A 155 -12.51 -28.76 3.99
N SER A 156 -13.01 -29.51 4.97
CA SER A 156 -14.36 -30.06 4.99
C SER A 156 -15.42 -29.11 5.56
N HIS A 157 -16.50 -28.93 4.80
CA HIS A 157 -17.80 -28.41 5.22
C HIS A 157 -18.58 -29.45 6.05
N VAL A 158 -17.92 -30.09 7.03
CA VAL A 158 -18.61 -31.01 7.95
C VAL A 158 -18.17 -30.63 9.36
N PRO A 159 -19.12 -30.29 10.25
CA PRO A 159 -18.82 -30.13 11.67
C PRO A 159 -18.26 -31.46 12.18
N VAL A 160 -16.94 -31.54 12.32
CA VAL A 160 -16.30 -32.65 13.02
C VAL A 160 -16.57 -32.41 14.50
N LEU A 161 -17.60 -33.08 15.01
CA LEU A 161 -17.85 -33.20 16.44
C LEU A 161 -16.58 -33.81 17.08
N PRO A 162 -16.10 -33.29 18.23
CA PRO A 162 -15.01 -33.93 18.95
C PRO A 162 -15.49 -35.30 19.45
N THR A 163 -15.12 -36.36 18.73
CA THR A 163 -15.34 -37.74 19.19
C THR A 163 -14.23 -38.12 20.17
N THR A 164 -14.36 -37.67 21.42
CA THR A 164 -13.81 -38.38 22.57
C THR A 164 -14.97 -38.68 23.53
N PRO A 165 -15.19 -39.94 23.93
CA PRO A 165 -16.28 -40.27 24.84
C PRO A 165 -15.87 -39.94 26.28
N PRO A 166 -16.63 -39.09 27.01
CA PRO A 166 -16.69 -39.20 28.45
C PRO A 166 -17.78 -40.21 28.81
N THR A 167 -17.38 -41.19 29.60
CA THR A 167 -18.21 -42.16 30.29
C THR A 167 -19.46 -41.52 30.91
N LEU A 168 -20.61 -42.17 30.66
CA LEU A 168 -21.96 -41.94 31.18
C LEU A 168 -22.08 -41.24 32.54
N SER A 169 -22.88 -40.17 32.60
CA SER A 169 -23.90 -40.00 33.64
C SER A 169 -25.00 -39.01 33.20
N ASN A 170 -26.25 -39.46 33.31
CA ASN A 170 -27.50 -38.80 32.91
C ASN A 170 -27.79 -37.47 33.65
N ARG A 171 -28.37 -36.48 32.96
CA ARG A 171 -29.76 -36.00 33.19
C ARG A 171 -30.17 -34.83 32.28
N ASP A 172 -31.49 -34.79 32.07
CA ASP A 172 -32.31 -33.91 31.24
C ASP A 172 -32.05 -32.40 31.30
N ALA A 173 -32.17 -31.72 30.16
CA ALA A 173 -33.07 -30.56 29.98
C ALA A 173 -32.98 -30.02 28.55
N ALA A 174 -34.09 -30.14 27.81
CA ALA A 174 -34.29 -29.51 26.53
C ALA A 174 -34.49 -27.99 26.70
N MET A 175 -33.68 -27.17 26.02
CA MET A 175 -34.09 -25.83 25.59
C MET A 175 -33.62 -25.58 24.16
N SER A 176 -34.60 -25.22 23.33
CA SER A 176 -34.47 -24.85 21.93
C SER A 176 -33.74 -23.50 21.77
N PRO A 177 -32.91 -23.29 20.73
CA PRO A 177 -32.26 -22.01 20.51
C PRO A 177 -33.19 -21.00 19.78
N PRO A 178 -33.13 -19.70 20.11
CA PRO A 178 -33.89 -18.69 19.39
C PRO A 178 -33.24 -18.38 18.03
N LYS A 179 -34.06 -18.43 16.97
CA LYS A 179 -33.76 -17.86 15.66
C LYS A 179 -33.70 -16.33 15.79
N CYS A 180 -32.55 -15.73 15.53
CA CYS A 180 -32.47 -14.29 15.27
C CYS A 180 -31.65 -14.06 14.00
N GLY A 181 -32.35 -13.88 12.88
CA GLY A 181 -31.78 -13.40 11.63
C GLY A 181 -32.01 -11.90 11.52
N ILE A 182 -30.95 -11.11 11.53
CA ILE A 182 -30.99 -9.70 11.13
C ILE A 182 -30.23 -9.59 9.81
N LEU A 183 -31.00 -9.47 8.73
CA LEU A 183 -30.53 -9.21 7.37
C LEU A 183 -30.41 -7.69 7.18
N LEU A 184 -29.20 -7.14 7.30
CA LEU A 184 -28.95 -5.73 6.96
C LEU A 184 -28.55 -5.61 5.48
N LYS A 185 -29.46 -5.09 4.67
CA LYS A 185 -29.22 -4.66 3.29
C LYS A 185 -28.30 -3.44 3.28
N ILE A 186 -27.08 -3.61 2.79
CA ILE A 186 -26.17 -2.49 2.49
C ILE A 186 -26.60 -1.87 1.16
N LYS A 187 -27.15 -0.66 1.21
CA LYS A 187 -27.52 0.16 0.06
C LYS A 187 -26.27 0.92 -0.43
N ARG A 188 -25.78 0.60 -1.64
CA ARG A 188 -24.75 1.42 -2.32
C ARG A 188 -25.32 2.80 -2.65
N PRO A 189 -24.60 3.91 -2.39
CA PRO A 189 -24.93 5.21 -2.96
C PRO A 189 -24.60 5.23 -4.46
N MET A 190 -25.52 5.74 -5.28
CA MET A 190 -25.27 6.10 -6.67
C MET A 190 -24.42 7.38 -6.76
N PRO A 191 -23.71 7.61 -7.89
CA PRO A 191 -22.96 8.83 -8.12
C PRO A 191 -23.89 10.00 -8.48
N ILE A 192 -23.67 11.14 -7.84
CA ILE A 192 -24.26 12.43 -8.21
C ILE A 192 -23.52 12.93 -9.44
N ALA A 193 -24.23 13.03 -10.56
CA ALA A 193 -23.79 13.76 -11.74
C ALA A 193 -23.93 15.26 -11.45
N ASN A 194 -22.82 15.99 -11.44
CA ASN A 194 -22.84 17.45 -11.50
C ASN A 194 -22.25 17.88 -12.84
N ASP A 195 -23.19 18.25 -13.70
CA ASP A 195 -23.06 18.88 -14.99
C ASP A 195 -22.91 20.39 -14.78
N ILE A 196 -21.71 20.94 -15.02
CA ILE A 196 -21.50 22.40 -15.16
C ILE A 196 -20.37 22.62 -16.17
N THR A 197 -20.74 22.83 -17.42
CA THR A 197 -20.07 23.78 -18.35
C THR A 197 -20.26 25.20 -17.78
N PRO A 198 -19.39 26.22 -18.02
CA PRO A 198 -19.21 26.70 -19.40
C PRO A 198 -17.96 27.57 -19.75
N THR A 199 -17.89 27.90 -21.05
CA THR A 199 -17.44 29.17 -21.68
C THR A 199 -15.95 29.50 -21.84
N THR A 200 -15.51 29.29 -23.09
CA THR A 200 -14.46 29.99 -23.85
C THR A 200 -14.63 31.53 -23.85
N PRO A 201 -13.54 32.30 -23.84
CA PRO A 201 -13.42 33.35 -24.86
C PRO A 201 -12.04 33.45 -25.52
N ALA A 202 -12.07 34.14 -26.65
CA ALA A 202 -11.16 34.16 -27.78
C ALA A 202 -9.80 34.87 -27.58
N ALA A 203 -8.94 34.65 -28.57
CA ALA A 203 -7.66 35.30 -28.87
C ALA A 203 -7.78 36.83 -29.10
N PRO A 204 -6.64 37.55 -29.11
CA PRO A 204 -6.05 38.04 -30.37
C PRO A 204 -4.52 37.78 -30.45
N THR A 205 -3.94 37.37 -31.57
CA THR A 205 -3.53 38.15 -32.78
C THR A 205 -2.18 38.87 -32.62
N GLU A 206 -1.23 38.43 -33.46
CA GLU A 206 -0.08 39.12 -34.08
C GLU A 206 1.01 39.76 -33.20
N ASN A 207 2.26 39.34 -33.43
CA ASN A 207 3.21 40.25 -34.07
C ASN A 207 4.38 39.51 -34.74
N ASP A 208 4.74 40.11 -35.85
CA ASP A 208 5.64 39.70 -36.92
C ASP A 208 7.03 40.37 -36.76
N SER A 209 7.98 40.00 -37.62
CA SER A 209 9.34 40.55 -37.85
C SER A 209 10.49 39.80 -37.19
N THR A 210 11.55 39.27 -37.84
CA THR A 210 12.29 39.46 -39.12
C THR A 210 13.73 39.91 -38.84
N SER A 211 14.67 39.26 -39.54
CA SER A 211 16.09 39.62 -39.78
C SER A 211 17.09 39.41 -38.64
N ALA A 212 18.37 39.09 -38.87
CA ALA A 212 19.15 38.57 -40.00
C ALA A 212 20.60 38.39 -39.47
N GLN A 213 21.46 37.81 -40.32
CA GLN A 213 22.94 37.92 -40.33
C GLN A 213 23.78 36.82 -39.64
N GLN A 214 24.22 35.90 -40.51
CA GLN A 214 25.59 35.37 -40.58
C GLN A 214 26.55 36.51 -40.99
N PRO A 215 27.87 36.47 -40.68
CA PRO A 215 28.81 35.74 -41.57
C PRO A 215 30.11 35.16 -40.93
N THR A 216 30.54 34.04 -41.54
CA THR A 216 31.90 33.55 -41.91
C THR A 216 33.17 33.63 -41.02
N THR A 217 33.80 32.44 -40.97
CA THR A 217 35.24 32.08 -41.15
C THR A 217 36.30 32.28 -40.05
N GLY A 218 37.01 31.17 -39.75
CA GLY A 218 38.33 31.17 -39.10
C GLY A 218 38.87 29.76 -38.84
N THR A 219 39.78 29.29 -39.69
CA THR A 219 40.53 28.02 -39.61
C THR A 219 41.80 28.17 -38.78
N GLY A 220 42.14 27.21 -37.91
CA GLY A 220 43.51 27.07 -37.36
C GLY A 220 43.61 26.23 -36.06
N PRO A 221 44.46 25.18 -35.98
CA PRO A 221 44.38 24.12 -34.97
C PRO A 221 45.43 24.24 -33.84
N ALA A 222 45.14 23.68 -32.64
CA ALA A 222 46.10 22.93 -31.81
C ALA A 222 45.48 22.46 -30.46
N GLN A 223 45.51 21.13 -30.28
CA GLN A 223 45.65 20.36 -29.02
C GLN A 223 44.80 20.73 -27.79
N GLU A 224 43.82 19.87 -27.49
CA GLU A 224 43.32 19.61 -26.13
C GLU A 224 43.32 18.11 -25.81
N PRO A 225 43.50 17.74 -24.53
CA PRO A 225 43.63 16.36 -24.07
C PRO A 225 42.28 15.64 -24.05
N SER A 226 42.30 14.38 -24.47
CA SER A 226 41.17 13.46 -24.52
C SER A 226 40.60 13.20 -23.12
N VAL A 227 39.64 14.02 -22.69
CA VAL A 227 38.68 13.63 -21.65
C VAL A 227 37.60 12.82 -22.37
N ALA A 228 37.47 11.55 -22.00
CA ALA A 228 36.37 10.71 -22.47
C ALA A 228 35.05 11.41 -22.10
N LEU A 229 34.36 11.96 -23.11
CA LEU A 229 32.97 12.35 -22.99
C LEU A 229 32.17 11.08 -22.72
N ASP A 230 31.81 10.88 -21.45
CA ASP A 230 30.79 9.94 -21.03
C ASP A 230 29.51 10.33 -21.76
N GLU A 231 29.19 9.57 -22.80
CA GLU A 231 28.03 9.76 -23.66
C GLU A 231 26.80 9.57 -22.76
N GLY A 232 26.25 10.71 -22.32
CA GLY A 232 25.32 10.81 -21.21
C GLY A 232 24.18 9.80 -21.34
N THR A 233 24.26 8.74 -20.52
CA THR A 233 23.21 7.72 -20.51
C THR A 233 21.89 8.39 -20.17
N ARG A 234 20.92 8.29 -21.08
CA ARG A 234 19.59 8.89 -20.94
C ARG A 234 18.90 8.36 -19.69
N ALA A 235 18.19 9.25 -18.98
CA ALA A 235 17.41 8.85 -17.83
C ALA A 235 16.27 7.91 -18.23
N ASP A 236 16.05 6.87 -17.43
CA ASP A 236 14.94 5.95 -17.57
C ASP A 236 13.93 6.11 -16.42
N ALA A 237 12.80 5.41 -16.52
CA ALA A 237 11.79 5.41 -15.48
C ALA A 237 12.31 4.88 -14.14
N ALA A 238 13.35 4.01 -14.15
CA ALA A 238 13.95 3.47 -12.93
C ALA A 238 14.72 4.56 -12.17
N SER A 239 15.43 5.43 -12.88
CA SER A 239 16.19 6.55 -12.29
C SER A 239 15.29 7.54 -11.53
N LEU A 240 14.03 7.70 -11.96
CA LEU A 240 13.06 8.57 -11.28
C LEU A 240 12.50 7.98 -9.98
N LYS A 241 12.61 6.66 -9.77
CA LYS A 241 12.08 6.02 -8.55
C LYS A 241 12.81 6.45 -7.28
N ASP A 242 14.03 6.93 -7.41
CA ASP A 242 14.87 7.40 -6.30
C ASP A 242 14.58 8.85 -5.87
N LEU A 243 13.79 9.58 -6.66
CA LEU A 243 13.32 10.92 -6.33
C LEU A 243 12.13 10.85 -5.38
N HIS A 244 11.99 11.83 -4.49
CA HIS A 244 10.80 12.01 -3.67
C HIS A 244 9.67 12.65 -4.51
N VAL A 245 8.41 12.47 -4.10
CA VAL A 245 7.26 13.05 -4.81
C VAL A 245 7.34 14.58 -4.89
N ALA A 246 7.79 15.27 -3.84
CA ALA A 246 8.04 16.71 -3.88
C ALA A 246 9.04 17.14 -4.97
N GLU A 247 10.07 16.33 -5.23
CA GLU A 247 11.05 16.59 -6.30
C GLU A 247 10.42 16.36 -7.67
N LEU A 248 9.63 15.31 -7.83
CA LEU A 248 8.87 15.03 -9.05
C LEU A 248 7.83 16.14 -9.34
N LEU A 249 7.14 16.65 -8.32
CA LEU A 249 6.19 17.75 -8.42
C LEU A 249 6.88 19.06 -8.79
N THR A 250 8.04 19.35 -8.16
CA THR A 250 8.87 20.50 -8.51
C THR A 250 9.33 20.42 -9.96
N TRP A 251 9.75 19.24 -10.40
CA TRP A 251 10.15 19.01 -11.79
C TRP A 251 8.99 19.23 -12.76
N LEU A 252 7.79 18.70 -12.48
CA LEU A 252 6.59 18.95 -13.28
C LEU A 252 6.26 20.45 -13.37
N GLY A 253 6.37 21.17 -12.24
CA GLY A 253 6.16 22.62 -12.19
C GLY A 253 7.17 23.39 -13.05
N ASN A 254 8.46 23.06 -12.94
CA ASN A 254 9.52 23.69 -13.73
C ASN A 254 9.36 23.45 -15.23
N ASN A 255 8.82 22.29 -15.62
CA ASN A 255 8.58 21.93 -17.03
C ASN A 255 7.17 22.29 -17.51
N LYS A 256 6.39 23.05 -16.73
CA LYS A 256 5.02 23.48 -17.04
C LYS A 256 4.07 22.32 -17.39
N LEU A 257 4.31 21.14 -16.84
CA LEU A 257 3.46 19.97 -17.04
C LEU A 257 2.27 20.04 -16.09
N SER A 258 1.07 19.74 -16.61
CA SER A 258 -0.15 19.75 -15.80
C SER A 258 -0.04 18.74 -14.66
N VAL A 259 -0.13 19.23 -13.42
CA VAL A 259 -0.16 18.37 -12.23
C VAL A 259 -1.46 17.57 -12.24
N LEU A 260 -1.36 16.25 -12.29
CA LEU A 260 -2.51 15.36 -12.14
C LEU A 260 -3.16 15.57 -10.76
N LYS A 261 -4.47 15.35 -10.67
CA LYS A 261 -5.19 15.34 -9.39
C LYS A 261 -4.62 14.31 -8.39
N SER A 262 -3.91 13.30 -8.90
CA SER A 262 -3.23 12.28 -8.12
C SER A 262 -1.78 12.66 -7.83
N LYS A 263 -1.41 12.72 -6.55
CA LYS A 263 -0.03 12.91 -6.07
C LYS A 263 0.77 11.60 -5.91
N CYS A 264 0.23 10.46 -6.37
CA CYS A 264 0.95 9.18 -6.33
C CYS A 264 2.25 9.25 -7.14
N LYS A 265 3.36 8.84 -6.52
CA LYS A 265 4.70 8.78 -7.13
C LYS A 265 4.71 8.13 -8.50
N ASP A 266 4.10 6.94 -8.61
CA ASP A 266 4.08 6.20 -9.87
C ASP A 266 3.32 6.94 -10.98
N ASN A 267 2.23 7.63 -10.64
CA ASN A 267 1.51 8.46 -11.62
C ASN A 267 2.35 9.66 -12.08
N LEU A 268 3.07 10.30 -11.16
CA LEU A 268 3.97 11.40 -11.51
C LEU A 268 5.10 10.91 -12.42
N ILE A 269 5.72 9.76 -12.10
CA ILE A 269 6.74 9.14 -12.96
C ILE A 269 6.16 8.83 -14.34
N VAL A 270 4.97 8.26 -14.44
CA VAL A 270 4.33 7.96 -15.74
C VAL A 270 4.10 9.23 -16.56
N VAL A 271 3.66 10.34 -15.94
CA VAL A 271 3.49 11.61 -16.65
C VAL A 271 4.83 12.15 -17.13
N ILE A 272 5.84 12.16 -16.26
CA ILE A 272 7.18 12.65 -16.57
C ILE A 272 7.77 11.84 -17.72
N VAL A 273 7.77 10.51 -17.64
CA VAL A 273 8.35 9.63 -18.67
C VAL A 273 7.67 9.79 -20.03
N LYS A 274 6.37 10.11 -20.05
CA LYS A 274 5.60 10.35 -21.28
C LYS A 274 5.78 11.75 -21.86
N SER A 275 6.37 12.67 -21.10
CA SER A 275 6.57 14.05 -21.52
C SER A 275 7.69 14.15 -22.57
N SER A 276 7.56 15.07 -23.52
CA SER A 276 8.60 15.36 -24.51
C SER A 276 9.88 15.87 -23.86
N GLU A 277 9.74 16.58 -22.74
CA GLU A 277 10.79 17.24 -21.99
C GLU A 277 11.69 16.22 -21.29
N PHE A 278 11.13 15.10 -20.82
CA PHE A 278 11.91 14.04 -20.19
C PHE A 278 12.85 13.33 -21.16
N THR A 279 12.60 13.42 -22.48
CA THR A 279 13.49 12.81 -23.47
C THR A 279 14.90 13.41 -23.47
N GLN A 280 15.07 14.61 -22.91
CA GLN A 280 16.33 15.34 -22.83
C GLN A 280 17.00 15.25 -21.45
N VAL A 281 16.37 14.61 -20.47
CA VAL A 281 16.92 14.54 -19.11
C VAL A 281 18.04 13.50 -19.04
N SER A 282 19.23 13.94 -18.65
CA SER A 282 20.36 13.04 -18.40
C SER A 282 20.22 12.34 -17.04
N LYS A 283 20.75 11.12 -16.93
CA LYS A 283 20.83 10.41 -15.66
C LYS A 283 21.67 11.19 -14.62
N SER A 284 22.68 11.94 -15.07
CA SER A 284 23.51 12.79 -14.21
C SER A 284 22.71 13.90 -13.52
N ALA A 285 21.77 14.54 -14.22
CA ALA A 285 20.92 15.58 -13.64
C ALA A 285 20.03 15.02 -12.50
N ILE A 286 19.51 13.80 -12.66
CA ILE A 286 18.75 13.12 -11.61
C ILE A 286 19.66 12.79 -10.41
N GLN A 287 20.87 12.31 -10.67
CA GLN A 287 21.84 12.01 -9.61
C GLN A 287 22.25 13.27 -8.84
N GLU A 288 22.38 14.41 -9.51
CA GLU A 288 22.67 15.70 -8.87
C GLU A 288 21.57 16.11 -7.89
N ILE A 289 20.29 15.97 -8.28
CA ILE A 289 19.15 16.22 -7.38
C ILE A 289 19.23 15.33 -6.14
N ILE A 290 19.48 14.02 -6.34
CA ILE A 290 19.62 13.04 -5.24
C ILE A 290 20.79 13.41 -4.32
N GLN A 291 21.92 13.84 -4.89
CA GLN A 291 23.13 14.20 -4.14
C GLN A 291 22.91 15.48 -3.33
N ASN A 292 22.31 16.51 -3.93
CA ASN A 292 21.94 17.76 -3.25
C ASN A 292 21.02 17.49 -2.05
N ARG A 293 20.07 16.56 -2.19
CA ARG A 293 19.21 16.11 -1.08
C ARG A 293 20.01 15.46 0.05
N LYS A 294 20.98 14.58 -0.28
CA LYS A 294 21.83 13.92 0.74
C LYS A 294 22.63 14.94 1.55
N MET A 295 23.18 15.97 0.89
CA MET A 295 23.94 17.05 1.55
C MET A 295 23.07 17.89 2.49
N MET A 296 21.84 18.20 2.08
CA MET A 296 20.86 18.91 2.91
C MET A 296 20.44 18.12 4.17
N LYS A 297 20.24 16.79 4.04
CA LYS A 297 19.90 15.92 5.19
C LYS A 297 21.05 15.80 6.20
N GLY A 298 22.31 15.80 5.73
CA GLY A 298 23.49 15.79 6.60
C GLY A 298 23.65 17.08 7.41
N SER A 299 23.41 18.22 6.79
CA SER A 299 23.55 19.54 7.43
C SER A 299 22.47 19.77 8.51
N LYS A 300 21.24 19.29 8.29
CA LYS A 300 20.18 19.36 9.31
C LYS A 300 20.51 18.52 10.55
N LYS A 301 21.15 17.35 10.40
CA LYS A 301 21.56 16.51 11.54
C LYS A 301 22.67 17.13 12.39
N GLN A 302 23.59 17.90 11.79
CA GLN A 302 24.59 18.64 12.55
C GLN A 302 24.00 19.84 13.29
N LEU A 303 23.00 20.51 12.70
CA LEU A 303 22.35 21.66 13.33
C LEU A 303 21.46 21.28 14.52
N THR A 304 20.82 20.10 14.50
CA THR A 304 20.04 19.60 15.66
C THR A 304 20.90 18.93 16.74
N ALA A 305 22.14 18.53 16.45
CA ALA A 305 23.08 18.03 17.46
C ALA A 305 23.81 19.16 18.24
N ALA A 306 23.59 20.42 17.85
CA ALA A 306 24.25 21.60 18.41
C ALA A 306 23.33 22.52 19.23
N LEU A 307 22.08 22.13 19.48
CA LEU A 307 21.24 22.81 20.48
C LEU A 307 21.31 22.04 21.81
N PRO A 308 21.78 22.67 22.91
CA PRO A 308 21.72 22.09 24.25
C PRO A 308 20.28 22.01 24.79
#